data_AF-K1TC89-F1
#
_entry.id   AF-K1TC89-F1
#
_cell.length_a   1.000
_cell.length_b   1.000
_cell.length_c   1.000
_cell.angle_alpha   90.00
_cell.angle_beta   90.00
_cell.angle_gamma   90.00
#
_symmetry.space_group_name_H-M   'P 1'
#
loop_
_entity.id
_entity.type
_entity.pdbx_description
1 polymer ?
#
loop_
_entity_poly.entity_id
_entity_poly.type
_entity_poly.pdbx_seq_one_letter_code
_entity_poly.pdbx_strand_id
1 'polypeptide(L)'
;ATGVVIEKGFSTYLGRMGKEIDNKRELTNFEKGMNNITKMLIKYMIIVSFSVFAIYGLIRQNFLEAILFALSVAVGITPSMLPMIVNVNLTRGTKVLDKKENTG
;
A
#
# COMPACT_ATOMS: atom_id res chain seq x y z
N ALA A 1 -32.40 42.62 13.65
CA ALA A 1 -32.84 41.84 12.47
C ALA A 1 -33.46 40.54 12.97
N THR A 2 -34.58 40.11 12.40
CA THR A 2 -35.28 38.87 12.77
C THR A 2 -35.38 37.98 11.53
N GLY A 3 -35.00 36.70 11.63
CA GLY A 3 -34.95 35.78 10.49
C GLY A 3 -35.61 34.43 10.81
N VAL A 4 -36.19 33.79 9.79
CA VAL A 4 -36.85 32.48 9.90
C VAL A 4 -35.89 31.38 9.46
N VAL A 5 -35.78 30.32 10.27
CA VAL A 5 -34.93 29.16 9.97
C VAL A 5 -35.68 28.20 9.05
N ILE A 6 -35.13 27.97 7.86
CA ILE A 6 -35.73 27.13 6.80
C ILE A 6 -35.26 25.67 6.88
N GLU A 7 -34.00 25.44 7.24
CA GLU A 7 -33.38 24.12 7.39
C GLU A 7 -32.40 24.09 8.57
N LYS A 8 -32.21 22.93 9.22
CA LYS A 8 -31.32 22.75 10.39
C LYS A 8 -30.47 21.49 10.24
N GLY A 9 -29.25 21.54 10.75
CA GLY A 9 -28.35 20.38 10.76
C GLY A 9 -27.92 19.94 9.36
N PHE A 10 -27.87 18.63 9.10
CA PHE A 10 -27.39 18.05 7.84
C PHE A 10 -28.26 18.36 6.61
N SER A 11 -29.48 18.90 6.80
CA SER A 11 -30.30 19.34 5.67
C SER A 11 -29.86 20.71 5.13
N THR A 12 -29.15 21.52 5.93
CA THR A 12 -28.59 22.80 5.47
C THR A 12 -27.53 22.61 4.40
N TYR A 13 -27.34 23.62 3.55
CA TYR A 13 -26.33 23.60 2.48
C TYR A 13 -24.92 23.19 2.98
N LEU A 14 -24.47 23.75 4.11
CA LEU A 14 -23.20 23.39 4.74
C LEU A 14 -23.23 21.98 5.35
N GLY A 15 -24.36 21.58 5.94
CA GLY A 15 -24.56 20.23 6.47
C GLY A 15 -24.52 19.15 5.39
N ARG A 16 -25.05 19.44 4.19
CA ARG A 16 -24.97 18.55 3.02
C ARG A 16 -23.55 18.47 2.48
N MET A 17 -22.84 19.60 2.37
CA MET A 17 -21.42 19.62 1.98
C MET A 17 -20.55 18.80 2.95
N GLY A 18 -20.74 18.97 4.26
CA GLY A 18 -20.00 18.20 5.26
C GLY A 18 -20.24 16.69 5.15
N LYS A 19 -21.46 16.29 4.80
CA LYS A 19 -21.81 14.87 4.61
C LYS A 19 -21.15 14.26 3.36
N GLU A 20 -20.94 15.05 2.31
CA GLU A 20 -20.23 14.56 1.11
C GLU A 20 -18.72 14.43 1.33
N ILE A 21 -18.13 15.22 2.23
CA ILE A 21 -16.72 15.10 2.61
C ILE A 21 -16.44 13.82 3.42
N ASP A 22 -17.45 13.29 4.12
CA ASP A 22 -17.36 12.05 4.91
C ASP A 22 -17.44 10.77 4.05
N ASN A 23 -17.66 10.90 2.73
CA ASN A 23 -17.53 9.75 1.83
C ASN A 23 -16.08 9.24 1.89
N LYS A 24 -15.93 7.93 2.16
CA LYS A 24 -14.63 7.25 2.24
C LYS A 24 -13.78 7.65 1.04
N ARG A 25 -12.61 8.25 1.32
CA ARG A 25 -11.61 8.59 0.31
C ARG A 25 -11.40 7.37 -0.59
N GLU A 26 -11.69 7.54 -1.88
CA GLU A 26 -11.34 6.52 -2.84
C GLU A 26 -9.83 6.30 -2.84
N LEU A 27 -9.42 5.05 -3.02
CA LEU A 27 -8.01 4.71 -3.19
C LEU A 27 -7.45 5.51 -4.37
N THR A 28 -6.37 6.23 -4.12
CA THR A 28 -5.65 6.98 -5.15
C THR A 28 -5.12 6.03 -6.22
N ASN A 29 -4.91 6.54 -7.44
CA ASN A 29 -4.30 5.75 -8.52
C ASN A 29 -2.92 5.20 -8.14
N PHE A 30 -2.19 5.92 -7.29
CA PHE A 30 -0.92 5.49 -6.72
C PHE A 30 -1.08 4.27 -5.81
N GLU A 31 -2.03 4.30 -4.87
CA GLU A 31 -2.31 3.16 -3.98
C GLU A 31 -2.78 1.92 -4.76
N LYS A 32 -3.61 2.12 -5.79
CA LYS A 32 -4.04 1.04 -6.70
C LYS A 32 -2.85 0.42 -7.43
N GLY A 33 -1.95 1.25 -7.97
CA GLY A 33 -0.71 0.80 -8.61
C GLY A 33 0.21 0.04 -7.65
N MET A 34 0.42 0.58 -6.45
CA MET A 34 1.22 -0.04 -5.40
C MET A 34 0.68 -1.43 -5.03
N ASN A 35 -0.62 -1.54 -4.81
CA ASN A 35 -1.26 -2.81 -4.47
C ASN A 35 -1.06 -3.88 -5.56
N ASN A 36 -1.12 -3.49 -6.83
CA ASN A 36 -0.84 -4.42 -7.93
C ASN A 36 0.62 -4.88 -7.95
N ILE A 37 1.58 -3.97 -7.72
CA ILE A 37 3.01 -4.34 -7.65
C ILE A 37 3.26 -5.25 -6.45
N THR A 38 2.76 -4.90 -5.27
CA THR A 38 2.87 -5.72 -4.05
C THR A 38 2.27 -7.11 -4.28
N LYS A 39 1.09 -7.21 -4.91
CA LYS A 39 0.49 -8.50 -5.28
C LYS A 39 1.36 -9.30 -6.25
N MET A 40 1.98 -8.66 -7.24
CA MET A 40 2.88 -9.34 -8.18
C MET A 40 4.10 -9.94 -7.46
N LEU A 41 4.69 -9.18 -6.53
CA LEU A 41 5.84 -9.63 -5.74
C LEU A 41 5.47 -10.79 -4.81
N ILE A 42 4.34 -10.69 -4.09
CA ILE A 42 3.85 -11.77 -3.23
C ILE A 42 3.59 -13.04 -4.06
N LYS A 43 2.98 -12.90 -5.25
CA LYS A 43 2.75 -14.02 -6.15
C LYS A 43 4.06 -14.71 -6.54
N TYR A 44 5.10 -13.96 -6.88
CA TYR A 44 6.42 -14.50 -7.16
C TYR A 44 7.06 -15.19 -5.94
N MET A 45 6.94 -14.58 -4.75
CA MET A 45 7.45 -15.13 -3.51
C MET A 45 6.83 -16.50 -3.19
N ILE A 46 5.53 -16.65 -3.40
CA ILE A 46 4.83 -17.94 -3.24
C ILE A 46 5.33 -18.96 -4.27
N ILE A 47 5.46 -18.59 -5.55
CA ILE A 47 5.94 -19.50 -6.61
C ILE A 47 7.37 -19.99 -6.33
N VAL A 48 8.25 -19.10 -5.90
CA VAL A 48 9.65 -19.44 -5.57
C VAL A 48 9.70 -20.32 -4.32
N SER A 49 8.95 -19.97 -3.27
CA SER A 49 8.88 -20.77 -2.04
C SER A 49 8.37 -22.18 -2.31
N PHE A 50 7.32 -22.32 -3.11
CA PHE A 50 6.76 -23.62 -3.48
C PHE A 50 7.73 -24.46 -4.32
N SER A 51 8.43 -23.83 -5.28
CA SER A 51 9.48 -24.48 -6.09
C SER A 51 10.62 -24.99 -5.20
N VAL A 52 11.09 -24.16 -4.27
CA VAL A 52 12.15 -24.52 -3.33
C VAL A 52 11.71 -25.67 -2.42
N PHE A 53 10.49 -25.62 -1.89
CA PHE A 53 9.94 -26.68 -1.06
C PHE A 53 9.84 -28.01 -1.81
N ALA A 54 9.38 -27.99 -3.07
CA ALA A 54 9.30 -29.19 -3.91
C ALA A 54 10.69 -29.81 -4.16
N ILE A 55 11.69 -28.98 -4.48
CA ILE A 55 13.07 -29.42 -4.72
C ILE A 55 13.70 -29.97 -3.44
N TYR A 56 13.64 -29.23 -2.32
CA TYR A 56 14.25 -29.66 -1.05
C TYR A 56 13.52 -30.85 -0.41
N GLY A 57 12.19 -30.89 -0.53
CA GLY A 57 11.36 -31.99 -0.03
C GLY A 57 11.64 -33.32 -0.74
N LEU A 58 11.88 -33.29 -2.06
CA LEU A 58 12.28 -34.47 -2.83
C LEU A 58 13.72 -34.92 -2.55
N ILE A 59 14.66 -33.98 -2.33
CA ILE A 59 16.09 -34.31 -2.22
C ILE A 59 16.46 -34.86 -0.84
N ARG A 60 15.95 -34.29 0.25
CA ARG A 60 16.50 -34.56 1.59
C ARG A 60 15.66 -35.47 2.49
N GLN A 61 14.36 -35.65 2.24
CA GLN A 61 13.40 -36.35 3.11
C GLN A 61 13.44 -35.96 4.62
N ASN A 62 14.19 -34.92 4.97
CA ASN A 62 14.43 -34.48 6.34
C ASN A 62 13.65 -33.18 6.53
N PHE A 63 12.42 -33.31 7.02
CA PHE A 63 11.43 -32.23 7.07
C PHE A 63 11.93 -30.99 7.82
N LEU A 64 12.79 -31.15 8.84
CA LEU A 64 13.35 -30.05 9.63
C LEU A 64 14.27 -29.13 8.80
N GLU A 65 15.22 -29.68 8.03
CA GLU A 65 16.09 -28.88 7.16
C GLU A 65 15.30 -28.18 6.06
N ALA A 66 14.29 -28.85 5.49
CA ALA A 66 13.44 -28.27 4.46
C ALA A 66 12.62 -27.07 4.98
N ILE A 67 12.09 -27.16 6.21
CA ILE A 67 11.35 -26.06 6.85
C ILE A 67 12.29 -24.89 7.14
N LEU A 68 13.49 -25.12 7.69
CA LEU A 68 14.46 -24.06 7.98
C LEU A 68 14.93 -23.36 6.68
N PHE A 69 15.13 -24.11 5.61
CA PHE A 69 15.52 -23.55 4.32
C PHE A 69 14.40 -22.74 3.67
N ALA A 70 13.17 -23.27 3.65
CA ALA A 70 12.00 -22.55 3.13
C ALA A 70 11.74 -21.25 3.90
N LEU A 71 11.90 -21.26 5.23
CA LEU A 71 11.75 -20.07 6.07
C LEU A 71 12.82 -19.01 5.75
N SER A 72 14.09 -19.43 5.59
CA SER A 72 15.21 -18.54 5.23
C SER A 72 14.99 -17.85 3.87
N VAL A 73 14.57 -18.62 2.86
CA VAL A 73 14.25 -18.09 1.52
C VAL A 73 13.06 -17.13 1.58
N ALA A 74 12.01 -17.47 2.33
CA ALA A 74 10.85 -16.59 2.49
C ALA A 74 11.21 -15.25 3.14
N VAL A 75 11.99 -15.27 4.23
CA VAL A 75 12.43 -14.05 4.91
C VAL A 75 13.38 -13.24 4.02
N GLY A 76 14.30 -13.89 3.31
CA GLY A 76 15.28 -13.23 2.43
C GLY A 76 14.68 -12.51 1.22
N ILE A 77 13.47 -12.91 0.78
CA ILE A 77 12.80 -12.34 -0.40
C ILE A 77 11.72 -11.29 -0.02
N THR A 78 11.52 -11.03 1.27
CA THR A 78 10.48 -10.11 1.77
C THR A 78 10.54 -8.75 1.03
N PRO A 79 9.48 -8.34 0.32
CA PRO A 79 9.48 -7.12 -0.49
C PRO A 79 9.19 -5.86 0.34
N SER A 80 9.72 -5.77 1.56
CA SER A 80 9.56 -4.59 2.44
C SER A 80 10.24 -3.35 1.86
N MET A 81 11.21 -3.55 0.95
CA MET A 81 11.99 -2.47 0.35
C MET A 81 11.20 -1.67 -0.70
N LEU A 82 10.24 -2.24 -1.41
CA LEU A 82 9.54 -1.53 -2.49
C LEU A 82 8.64 -0.38 -2.00
N PRO A 83 7.78 -0.56 -0.98
CA PRO A 83 7.02 0.55 -0.40
C PRO A 83 7.91 1.67 0.12
N MET A 84 9.05 1.30 0.73
CA MET A 84 10.01 2.26 1.29
C MET A 84 10.70 3.08 0.18
N ILE A 85 11.16 2.44 -0.90
CA ILE A 85 11.80 3.12 -2.03
C ILE A 85 10.84 4.14 -2.66
N VAL A 86 9.58 3.77 -2.87
CA VAL A 86 8.62 4.67 -3.51
C VAL A 86 8.25 5.82 -2.58
N ASN A 87 8.09 5.59 -1.27
CA ASN A 87 7.86 6.66 -0.30
C ASN A 87 9.03 7.67 -0.24
N VAL A 88 10.28 7.18 -0.32
CA VAL A 88 11.47 8.05 -0.36
C VAL A 88 11.52 8.87 -1.66
N ASN A 89 11.21 8.26 -2.81
CA ASN A 89 11.14 8.96 -4.09
C ASN A 89 10.03 10.02 -4.11
N LEU A 90 8.86 9.71 -3.55
CA LEU A 90 7.76 10.67 -3.40
C LEU A 90 8.19 11.84 -2.50
N THR A 91 8.79 11.56 -1.35
CA THR A 91 9.31 12.58 -0.43
C THR A 91 10.35 13.47 -1.12
N ARG A 92 11.27 12.89 -1.90
CA ARG A 92 12.23 13.68 -2.69
C ARG A 92 11.54 14.52 -3.76
N GLY A 93 10.55 13.97 -4.44
CA GLY A 93 9.75 14.68 -5.45
C GLY A 93 9.02 15.90 -4.87
N THR A 94 8.35 15.74 -3.72
CA THR A 94 7.66 16.86 -3.03
C THR A 94 8.63 17.98 -2.66
N LYS A 95 9.81 17.67 -2.12
CA LYS A 95 10.84 18.67 -1.82
C LYS A 95 11.32 19.46 -3.05
N VAL A 96 11.34 18.82 -4.23
CA VAL A 96 11.70 19.49 -5.49
C VAL A 96 10.57 20.42 -5.96
N LEU A 97 9.31 20.01 -5.77
CA LEU A 97 8.14 20.83 -6.10
C LEU A 97 8.04 22.06 -5.18
N ASP A 98 8.20 21.89 -3.86
CA ASP A 98 8.18 22.98 -2.88
C ASP A 98 9.30 24.01 -3.13
N LYS A 99 10.48 23.52 -3.54
CA LYS A 99 11.61 24.40 -3.87
C LYS A 99 11.35 25.17 -5.17
N LYS A 100 10.70 24.56 -6.16
CA LYS A 100 10.29 25.26 -7.39
C LYS A 100 9.27 26.35 -7.10
N GLU A 101 8.33 26.12 -6.20
CA GLU A 101 7.31 27.11 -5.83
C GLU A 101 7.93 28.34 -5.12
N ASN A 102 8.90 28.14 -4.23
CA ASN A 102 9.58 29.23 -3.52
C ASN A 102 10.64 30.00 -4.34
N THR A 103 10.87 29.63 -5.60
CA THR A 103 11.87 30.29 -6.48
C THR A 103 11.22 31.04 -7.65
N GLY A 104 9.90 31.24 -7.64
CA GLY A 104 9.15 32.09 -8.58
C GLY A 104 8.61 33.34 -7.90
#